data_AF-A0A914V8Y1-F1
#
_entry.id   AF-A0A914V8Y1-F1
#
_cell.length_a   1.000
_cell.length_b   1.000
_cell.length_c   1.000
_cell.angle_alpha   90.00
_cell.angle_beta   90.00
_cell.angle_gamma   90.00
#
_symmetry.space_group_name_H-M   'P 1'
#
loop_
_entity.id
_entity.type
_entity.pdbx_description
1 polymer ?
#
loop_
_entity_poly.entity_id
_entity_poly.type
_entity_poly.pdbx_seq_one_letter_code
_entity_poly.pdbx_strand_id
1 'polypeptide(L)'
;MSSSVLYAFTLLTTIGYGNITPTTLLGQAFTMVYGVVGIPLFLIAIADLGRFFKTGVMSVIQFCCTTDLIKKPEEHRMCRELAEVFLVSFVFIGFIAVGSAFLTIWEQDLSYFDSVYFSYISLTTIGLGDIVPRRSEFMIITLIYITVGLWLTTAVVEQMADVFKLVHYAGRRVGNVKG
;
A
#
# COMPACT_ATOMS: atom_id res chain seq x y z
N MET A 1 25.40 7.08 5.61
CA MET A 1 24.97 5.75 5.10
C MET A 1 23.46 5.66 5.02
N SER A 2 22.76 6.13 6.05
CA SER A 2 21.31 6.05 6.21
C SER A 2 20.55 6.68 5.03
N SER A 3 20.93 7.90 4.64
CA SER A 3 20.34 8.63 3.52
C SER A 3 20.46 7.91 2.16
N SER A 4 21.51 7.13 1.94
CA SER A 4 21.70 6.36 0.69
C SER A 4 20.79 5.13 0.63
N VAL A 5 20.54 4.47 1.77
CA VAL A 5 19.61 3.34 1.86
C VAL A 5 18.17 3.83 1.68
N LEU A 6 17.81 4.95 2.31
CA LEU A 6 16.50 5.58 2.12
C LEU A 6 16.29 6.00 0.67
N TYR A 7 17.30 6.60 0.04
CA TYR A 7 17.26 6.93 -1.39
C TYR A 7 17.03 5.68 -2.26
N ALA A 8 17.85 4.62 -2.08
CA ALA A 8 17.72 3.40 -2.86
C ALA A 8 16.35 2.73 -2.67
N PHE A 9 15.89 2.62 -1.41
CA PHE A 9 14.59 2.06 -1.09
C PHE A 9 13.44 2.86 -1.71
N THR A 10 13.43 4.18 -1.56
CA THR A 10 12.35 5.03 -2.09
C THR A 10 12.32 5.02 -3.62
N LEU A 11 13.45 4.72 -4.27
CA LEU A 11 13.51 4.51 -5.72
C LEU A 11 12.92 3.16 -6.14
N LEU A 12 13.23 2.07 -5.41
CA LEU A 12 12.62 0.76 -5.64
C LEU A 12 11.11 0.78 -5.44
N THR A 13 10.68 1.45 -4.37
CA THR A 13 9.27 1.50 -3.98
C THR A 13 8.47 2.52 -4.77
N THR A 14 9.11 3.26 -5.68
CA THR A 14 8.52 4.33 -6.49
C THR A 14 7.93 5.49 -5.68
N ILE A 15 8.25 5.59 -4.39
CA ILE A 15 7.87 6.74 -3.55
C ILE A 15 8.64 7.99 -4.00
N GLY A 16 9.97 7.86 -4.16
CA GLY A 16 10.81 8.90 -4.75
C GLY A 16 10.72 10.30 -4.12
N TYR A 17 11.03 10.44 -2.82
CA TYR A 17 10.95 11.73 -2.09
C TYR A 17 11.62 12.94 -2.74
N GLY A 18 12.57 12.74 -3.65
CA GLY A 18 13.21 13.84 -4.39
C GLY A 18 14.16 14.73 -3.57
N ASN A 19 14.26 14.55 -2.25
CA ASN A 19 15.17 15.33 -1.40
C ASN A 19 16.66 15.01 -1.65
N ILE A 20 16.94 13.84 -2.20
CA ILE A 20 18.27 13.35 -2.58
C ILE A 20 18.13 12.86 -4.02
N THR A 21 18.90 13.46 -4.92
CA THR A 21 18.90 13.11 -6.34
C THR A 21 20.32 13.09 -6.89
N PRO A 22 20.62 12.18 -7.84
CA PRO A 22 21.93 12.10 -8.45
C PRO A 22 22.09 13.27 -9.42
N THR A 23 23.11 14.10 -9.20
CA THR A 23 23.45 15.24 -10.07
C THR A 23 24.50 14.88 -11.13
N THR A 24 25.19 13.74 -10.97
CA THR A 24 26.21 13.28 -11.91
C THR A 24 25.61 12.40 -13.01
N LEU A 25 26.15 12.49 -14.23
CA LEU A 25 25.72 11.66 -15.36
C LEU A 25 25.77 10.16 -15.04
N LEU A 26 26.85 9.71 -14.42
CA LEU A 26 27.04 8.31 -14.03
C LEU A 26 26.03 7.89 -12.95
N GLY A 27 25.76 8.74 -11.96
CA GLY A 27 24.77 8.46 -10.91
C GLY A 27 23.34 8.39 -11.47
N GLN A 28 23.01 9.24 -12.44
CA GLN A 28 21.72 9.21 -13.15
C GLN A 28 21.58 7.93 -13.97
N ALA A 29 22.60 7.57 -14.76
CA ALA A 29 22.59 6.34 -15.55
C ALA A 29 22.48 5.09 -14.66
N PHE A 30 23.20 5.05 -13.53
CA PHE A 30 23.10 3.96 -12.55
C PHE A 30 21.69 3.86 -11.98
N THR A 31 21.09 4.99 -11.64
CA THR A 31 19.71 5.06 -11.11
C THR A 31 18.68 4.55 -12.12
N MET A 32 18.86 4.84 -13.41
CA MET A 32 18.00 4.29 -14.47
C MET A 32 18.09 2.76 -14.54
N VAL A 33 19.31 2.21 -14.56
CA VAL A 33 19.52 0.75 -14.60
C VAL A 33 18.94 0.08 -13.35
N TYR A 34 19.16 0.69 -12.18
CA TYR A 34 18.61 0.21 -10.91
C TYR A 34 17.07 0.21 -10.92
N GLY A 35 16.44 1.26 -11.45
CA GLY A 35 14.97 1.33 -11.56
C GLY A 35 14.39 0.29 -12.52
N VAL A 36 15.03 0.07 -13.68
CA VAL A 36 14.55 -0.90 -14.69
C VAL A 36 14.47 -2.32 -14.15
N VAL A 37 15.44 -2.73 -13.32
CA VAL A 37 15.47 -4.08 -12.75
C VAL A 37 14.73 -4.13 -11.42
N GLY A 38 14.93 -3.12 -10.56
CA GLY A 38 14.46 -3.11 -9.19
C GLY A 38 12.96 -2.89 -9.06
N ILE A 39 12.37 -1.96 -9.83
CA ILE A 39 10.94 -1.63 -9.72
C ILE A 39 10.07 -2.85 -10.08
N PRO A 40 10.28 -3.57 -11.21
CA PRO A 40 9.49 -4.76 -11.53
C PRO A 40 9.60 -5.85 -10.47
N LEU A 41 10.82 -6.12 -9.96
CA LEU A 41 11.03 -7.11 -8.90
C LEU A 41 10.29 -6.72 -7.62
N PHE A 42 10.33 -5.44 -7.24
CA PHE A 42 9.63 -4.93 -6.07
C PHE A 42 8.11 -5.03 -6.22
N LEU A 43 7.57 -4.65 -7.38
CA LEU A 43 6.14 -4.75 -7.68
C LEU A 43 5.65 -6.19 -7.64
N ILE A 44 6.41 -7.15 -8.19
CA ILE A 44 6.08 -8.57 -8.12
C ILE A 44 6.06 -9.05 -6.66
N ALA A 45 7.10 -8.72 -5.89
CA ALA A 45 7.18 -9.09 -4.48
C ALA A 45 5.97 -8.56 -3.68
N ILE A 46 5.61 -7.29 -3.86
CA ILE A 46 4.47 -6.70 -3.17
C ILE A 46 3.14 -7.27 -3.67
N ALA A 47 2.98 -7.54 -4.97
CA ALA A 47 1.77 -8.14 -5.52
C ALA A 47 1.53 -9.56 -4.97
N ASP A 48 2.58 -10.37 -4.88
CA ASP A 48 2.48 -11.72 -4.31
C ASP A 48 2.11 -11.67 -2.83
N LEU A 49 2.69 -10.72 -2.07
CA LEU A 49 2.23 -10.45 -0.72
C LEU A 49 0.75 -10.03 -0.72
N GLY A 50 0.31 -9.15 -1.62
CA GLY A 50 -1.08 -8.63 -1.73
C GLY A 50 -2.13 -9.74 -1.76
N ARG A 51 -1.87 -10.78 -2.56
CA ARG A 51 -2.75 -11.95 -2.70
C ARG A 51 -2.93 -12.76 -1.41
N PHE A 52 -1.94 -12.77 -0.52
CA PHE A 52 -2.08 -13.42 0.79
C PHE A 52 -3.15 -12.73 1.64
N PHE A 53 -3.35 -11.41 1.50
CA PHE A 53 -4.36 -10.70 2.26
C PHE A 53 -5.78 -11.14 1.86
N LYS A 54 -6.07 -11.23 0.57
CA LYS A 54 -7.36 -11.74 0.07
C LYS A 54 -7.62 -13.18 0.52
N THR A 55 -6.60 -14.03 0.47
CA THR A 55 -6.71 -15.42 0.93
C THR A 55 -6.94 -15.48 2.45
N GLY A 56 -6.25 -14.64 3.21
CA GLY A 56 -6.41 -14.53 4.67
C GLY A 56 -7.77 -14.00 5.08
N VAL A 57 -8.26 -12.92 4.44
CA VAL A 57 -9.58 -12.35 4.69
C VAL A 57 -10.68 -13.35 4.35
N MET A 58 -10.57 -14.04 3.21
CA MET A 58 -11.51 -15.12 2.86
C MET A 58 -11.48 -16.27 3.88
N SER A 59 -10.31 -16.59 4.42
CA SER A 59 -10.19 -17.59 5.50
C SER A 59 -10.86 -17.12 6.80
N VAL A 60 -10.72 -15.84 7.16
CA VAL A 60 -11.37 -15.24 8.34
C VAL A 60 -12.89 -15.15 8.15
N ILE A 61 -13.36 -14.71 6.98
CA ILE A 61 -14.79 -14.66 6.66
C ILE A 61 -15.40 -16.07 6.69
N GLN A 62 -14.69 -17.08 6.18
CA GLN A 62 -15.12 -18.47 6.23
C GLN A 62 -15.11 -19.04 7.66
N PHE A 63 -14.21 -18.55 8.52
CA PHE A 63 -14.13 -18.95 9.92
C PHE A 63 -15.20 -18.25 10.79
N CYS A 64 -15.46 -16.96 10.56
CA CYS A 64 -16.43 -16.16 11.31
C CYS A 64 -17.88 -16.32 10.83
N CYS A 65 -18.10 -16.62 9.55
CA CYS A 65 -19.43 -16.87 8.99
C CYS A 65 -19.56 -18.31 8.47
N THR A 66 -20.35 -19.11 9.19
CA THR A 66 -20.83 -20.43 8.75
C THR A 66 -21.53 -20.32 7.38
N THR A 67 -20.94 -20.95 6.36
CA THR A 67 -21.49 -21.61 5.15
C THR A 67 -22.59 -20.95 4.28
N ASP A 68 -23.42 -20.02 4.76
CA ASP A 68 -24.60 -19.51 4.05
C ASP A 68 -24.30 -18.41 3.02
N LEU A 69 -23.28 -17.57 3.23
CA LEU A 69 -22.81 -16.60 2.21
C LEU A 69 -22.08 -17.29 1.04
N ILE A 70 -21.56 -18.51 1.24
CA ILE A 70 -20.89 -19.31 0.20
C ILE A 70 -21.91 -20.00 -0.71
N LYS A 71 -23.11 -20.32 -0.20
CA LYS A 71 -24.17 -21.02 -0.96
C LYS A 71 -24.77 -20.21 -2.12
N LYS A 72 -24.68 -18.87 -2.08
CA LYS A 72 -25.15 -17.98 -3.17
C LYS A 72 -24.10 -16.90 -3.51
N PRO A 73 -23.02 -17.28 -4.22
CA PRO A 73 -21.89 -16.39 -4.45
C PRO A 73 -22.20 -15.24 -5.43
N GLU A 74 -23.18 -15.38 -6.33
CA GLU A 74 -23.48 -14.34 -7.34
C GLU A 74 -24.36 -13.20 -6.81
N GLU A 75 -25.31 -13.48 -5.90
CA GLU A 75 -26.32 -12.50 -5.47
C GLU A 75 -25.73 -11.46 -4.50
N HIS A 76 -24.83 -11.88 -3.61
CA HIS A 76 -24.21 -11.01 -2.59
C HIS A 76 -22.77 -10.61 -2.90
N ARG A 77 -22.26 -10.89 -4.10
CA ARG A 77 -20.88 -10.60 -4.48
C ARG A 77 -20.50 -9.14 -4.24
N MET A 78 -21.38 -8.22 -4.64
CA MET A 78 -21.13 -6.78 -4.48
C MET A 78 -21.09 -6.34 -3.02
N CYS A 79 -22.01 -6.83 -2.17
CA CYS A 79 -22.01 -6.52 -0.74
C CYS A 79 -20.75 -7.05 -0.03
N ARG A 80 -20.28 -8.25 -0.40
CA ARG A 80 -19.08 -8.85 0.17
C ARG A 80 -17.82 -8.04 -0.17
N GLU A 81 -17.68 -7.67 -1.44
CA GLU A 81 -16.50 -6.94 -1.93
C GLU A 81 -16.47 -5.51 -1.37
N LEU A 82 -17.63 -4.86 -1.24
CA LEU A 82 -17.73 -3.58 -0.54
C LEU A 82 -17.37 -3.71 0.95
N ALA A 83 -17.89 -4.73 1.64
CA ALA A 83 -17.56 -4.96 3.05
C ALA A 83 -16.06 -5.23 3.26
N GLU A 84 -15.43 -5.98 2.34
CA GLU A 84 -13.98 -6.22 2.33
C GLU A 84 -13.20 -4.91 2.15
N VAL A 85 -13.59 -4.06 1.17
CA VAL A 85 -12.99 -2.72 0.97
C VAL A 85 -13.07 -1.87 2.23
N PHE A 86 -14.23 -1.82 2.89
CA PHE A 86 -14.39 -1.06 4.12
C PHE A 86 -13.51 -1.60 5.25
N LEU A 87 -13.44 -2.93 5.40
CA LEU A 87 -12.60 -3.57 6.42
C LEU A 87 -11.12 -3.28 6.19
N VAL A 88 -10.60 -3.46 4.97
CA VAL A 88 -9.18 -3.24 4.69
C VAL A 88 -8.82 -1.76 4.76
N SER A 89 -9.71 -0.87 4.31
CA SER A 89 -9.52 0.58 4.47
C SER A 89 -9.46 0.97 5.95
N PHE A 90 -10.29 0.38 6.81
CA PHE A 90 -10.25 0.60 8.26
C PHE A 90 -8.93 0.10 8.87
N VAL A 91 -8.45 -1.08 8.48
CA VAL A 91 -7.15 -1.61 8.91
C VAL A 91 -6.00 -0.70 8.45
N PHE A 92 -6.07 -0.17 7.22
CA PHE A 92 -5.06 0.74 6.69
C PHE A 92 -4.99 2.06 7.49
N ILE A 93 -6.15 2.65 7.81
CA ILE A 93 -6.23 3.85 8.65
C ILE A 93 -5.68 3.56 10.06
N GLY A 94 -6.05 2.42 10.65
CA GLY A 94 -5.51 1.99 11.94
C GLY A 94 -3.99 1.80 11.92
N PHE A 95 -3.46 1.22 10.84
CA PHE A 95 -2.02 1.03 10.63
C PHE A 95 -1.27 2.37 10.52
N ILE A 96 -1.85 3.36 9.85
CA ILE A 96 -1.32 4.72 9.83
C ILE A 96 -1.30 5.30 11.24
N ALA A 97 -2.43 5.30 11.95
CA ALA A 97 -2.53 5.90 13.28
C ALA A 97 -1.54 5.28 14.28
N VAL A 98 -1.47 3.95 14.34
CA VAL A 98 -0.55 3.23 15.23
C VAL A 98 0.90 3.46 14.83
N GLY A 99 1.22 3.33 13.54
CA GLY A 99 2.59 3.54 13.04
C GLY A 99 3.09 4.95 13.29
N SER A 100 2.22 5.95 13.11
CA SER A 100 2.55 7.35 13.37
C SER A 100 2.79 7.63 14.85
N ALA A 101 2.06 6.97 15.76
CA ALA A 101 2.34 7.07 17.20
C ALA A 101 3.75 6.55 17.53
N PHE A 102 4.18 5.43 16.93
CA PHE A 102 5.55 4.92 17.08
C PHE A 102 6.59 5.86 16.45
N LEU A 103 6.32 6.38 15.26
CA LEU A 103 7.23 7.30 14.57
C LEU A 103 7.47 8.58 15.36
N THR A 104 6.45 9.14 16.01
CA THR A 104 6.59 10.31 16.89
C THR A 104 7.50 10.03 18.10
N ILE A 105 7.48 8.79 18.63
CA ILE A 105 8.33 8.39 19.76
C ILE A 105 9.78 8.23 19.31
N TRP A 106 10.01 7.65 18.14
CA TRP A 106 11.35 7.43 17.58
C TRP A 106 11.99 8.70 17.04
N GLU A 107 11.20 9.52 16.35
CA GLU A 107 11.62 10.79 15.75
C GLU A 107 11.01 11.93 16.58
N GLN A 108 11.67 12.24 17.71
CA GLN A 108 11.21 13.28 18.66
C GLN A 108 11.04 14.68 18.04
N ASP A 109 11.60 14.89 16.85
CA ASP A 109 11.55 16.15 16.11
C ASP A 109 10.23 16.31 15.31
N LEU A 110 9.41 15.25 15.18
CA LEU A 110 8.15 15.26 14.44
C LEU A 110 6.95 15.31 15.39
N SER A 111 5.94 16.12 15.07
CA SER A 111 4.66 16.02 15.75
C SER A 111 3.91 14.74 15.34
N TYR A 112 2.88 14.36 16.10
CA TYR A 112 2.00 13.25 15.71
C TYR A 112 1.34 13.50 14.35
N PHE A 113 0.94 14.74 14.08
CA PHE A 113 0.35 15.10 12.80
C PHE A 113 1.37 14.97 11.66
N ASP A 114 2.60 15.42 11.85
CA ASP A 114 3.68 15.26 10.86
C ASP A 114 3.98 13.78 10.60
N SER A 115 3.89 12.94 11.64
CA SER A 115 4.07 11.49 11.54
C SER A 115 2.92 10.82 10.78
N VAL A 116 1.67 11.26 10.98
CA VAL A 116 0.49 10.80 10.21
C VAL A 116 0.60 11.24 8.77
N TYR A 117 0.95 12.50 8.54
CA TYR A 117 1.15 13.06 7.22
C TYR A 117 2.25 12.32 6.47
N PHE A 118 3.42 12.12 7.09
CA PHE A 118 4.52 11.33 6.55
C PHE A 118 4.07 9.91 6.19
N SER A 119 3.41 9.20 7.11
CA SER A 119 2.90 7.86 6.84
C SER A 119 1.92 7.86 5.65
N TYR A 120 0.98 8.79 5.61
CA TYR A 120 0.02 8.89 4.52
C TYR A 120 0.72 9.11 3.17
N ILE A 121 1.57 10.13 3.02
CA ILE A 121 2.23 10.44 1.74
C ILE A 121 3.19 9.32 1.30
N SER A 122 3.78 8.60 2.24
CA SER A 122 4.75 7.53 1.95
C SER A 122 4.04 6.24 1.55
N LEU A 123 3.02 5.83 2.31
CA LEU A 123 2.29 4.58 2.07
C LEU A 123 1.37 4.68 0.85
N THR A 124 0.86 5.86 0.53
CA THR A 124 0.12 6.12 -0.71
C THR A 124 1.03 6.35 -1.91
N THR A 125 2.36 6.29 -1.74
CA THR A 125 3.37 6.52 -2.79
C THR A 125 3.33 7.92 -3.42
N ILE A 126 2.73 8.92 -2.76
CA ILE A 126 2.77 10.32 -3.22
C ILE A 126 4.20 10.88 -3.10
N GLY A 127 4.87 10.60 -1.98
CA GLY A 127 6.31 10.84 -1.84
C GLY A 127 6.76 12.30 -1.96
N LEU A 128 6.09 13.25 -1.29
CA LEU A 128 6.48 14.68 -1.37
C LEU A 128 7.88 14.98 -0.84
N GLY A 129 8.36 14.22 0.16
CA GLY A 129 9.74 14.31 0.66
C GLY A 129 10.08 15.56 1.47
N ASP A 130 9.08 16.36 1.79
CA ASP A 130 9.14 17.51 2.70
C ASP A 130 9.44 17.08 4.15
N ILE A 131 8.87 15.96 4.57
CA ILE A 131 9.13 15.34 5.86
C ILE A 131 9.65 13.92 5.62
N VAL A 132 10.81 13.59 6.19
CA VAL A 132 11.38 12.23 6.18
C VAL A 132 12.11 11.95 7.50
N PRO A 133 12.07 10.70 8.01
CA PRO A 133 12.84 10.30 9.17
C PRO A 133 14.34 10.45 8.95
N ARG A 134 15.04 11.02 9.93
CA ARG A 134 16.48 11.32 9.86
C ARG A 134 17.30 10.46 10.82
N ARG A 135 16.69 9.90 11.87
CA ARG A 135 17.39 9.03 12.83
C ARG A 135 17.83 7.73 12.17
N SER A 136 19.15 7.54 12.09
CA SER A 136 19.74 6.34 11.50
C SER A 136 19.39 5.04 12.23
N GLU A 137 19.16 5.11 13.54
CA GLU A 137 18.93 3.94 14.40
C GLU A 137 17.60 3.25 14.08
N PHE A 138 16.55 4.04 13.82
CA PHE A 138 15.20 3.52 13.57
C PHE A 138 14.88 3.38 12.08
N MET A 139 15.79 3.78 11.20
CA MET A 139 15.50 3.85 9.78
C MET A 139 15.12 2.48 9.18
N ILE A 140 15.82 1.39 9.53
CA ILE A 140 15.45 0.05 9.05
C ILE A 140 14.03 -0.33 9.50
N ILE A 141 13.65 0.01 10.73
CA ILE A 141 12.31 -0.24 11.26
C ILE A 141 11.27 0.58 10.49
N THR A 142 11.57 1.84 10.18
CA THR A 142 10.75 2.68 9.29
C THR A 142 10.62 2.09 7.89
N LEU A 143 11.69 1.53 7.30
CA LEU A 143 11.62 0.89 5.98
C LEU A 143 10.73 -0.36 6.01
N ILE A 144 10.79 -1.16 7.07
CA ILE A 144 9.89 -2.30 7.29
C ILE A 144 8.45 -1.82 7.42
N TYR A 145 8.21 -0.77 8.22
CA TYR A 145 6.90 -0.14 8.35
C TYR A 145 6.34 0.31 6.98
N ILE A 146 7.16 1.00 6.17
CA ILE A 146 6.76 1.43 4.83
C ILE A 146 6.47 0.21 3.94
N THR A 147 7.29 -0.84 4.00
CA THR A 147 7.10 -2.06 3.21
C THR A 147 5.76 -2.73 3.53
N VAL A 148 5.42 -2.86 4.82
CA VAL A 148 4.13 -3.42 5.26
C VAL A 148 2.97 -2.52 4.85
N GLY A 149 3.12 -1.20 4.95
CA GLY A 149 2.08 -0.28 4.52
C GLY A 149 1.87 -0.27 3.00
N LEU A 150 2.92 -0.40 2.19
CA LEU A 150 2.80 -0.55 0.73
C LEU A 150 2.11 -1.85 0.34
N TRP A 151 2.33 -2.91 1.11
CA TRP A 151 1.57 -4.14 0.97
C TRP A 151 0.07 -3.93 1.23
N LEU A 152 -0.30 -3.22 2.30
CA LEU A 152 -1.71 -2.86 2.57
C LEU A 152 -2.30 -1.96 1.48
N THR A 153 -1.56 -0.96 1.00
CA THR A 153 -1.99 -0.11 -0.13
C THR A 153 -2.28 -0.93 -1.37
N THR A 154 -1.43 -1.92 -1.68
CA THR A 154 -1.64 -2.83 -2.80
C THR A 154 -2.92 -3.65 -2.63
N ALA A 155 -3.20 -4.15 -1.42
CA ALA A 155 -4.44 -4.85 -1.13
C ALA A 155 -5.69 -3.96 -1.37
N VAL A 156 -5.64 -2.69 -0.97
CA VAL A 156 -6.72 -1.72 -1.25
C VAL A 156 -6.90 -1.51 -2.75
N VAL A 157 -5.81 -1.32 -3.50
CA VAL A 157 -5.85 -1.13 -4.96
C VAL A 157 -6.45 -2.37 -5.66
N GLU A 158 -6.04 -3.57 -5.26
CA GLU A 158 -6.57 -4.82 -5.81
C GLU A 158 -8.07 -5.00 -5.55
N GLN A 159 -8.58 -4.57 -4.39
CA GLN A 159 -10.00 -4.65 -4.07
C GLN A 159 -10.80 -3.61 -4.85
N MET A 160 -10.30 -2.37 -4.93
CA MET A 160 -10.92 -1.32 -5.75
C MET A 160 -11.04 -1.75 -7.21
N ALA A 161 -10.02 -2.42 -7.75
CA ALA A 161 -10.06 -2.97 -9.10
C ALA A 161 -11.17 -4.02 -9.29
N ASP A 162 -11.42 -4.86 -8.30
CA ASP A 162 -12.47 -5.89 -8.37
C ASP A 162 -13.87 -5.29 -8.21
N VAL A 163 -14.05 -4.29 -7.34
CA VAL A 163 -15.29 -3.50 -7.27
C VAL A 163 -15.57 -2.79 -8.61
N PHE A 164 -14.55 -2.20 -9.24
CA PHE A 164 -14.73 -1.53 -10.53
C PHE A 164 -15.18 -2.52 -11.62
N LYS A 165 -14.61 -3.74 -11.66
CA LYS A 165 -15.07 -4.81 -12.57
C LYS A 165 -16.53 -5.19 -12.32
N LEU A 166 -16.96 -5.22 -11.06
CA LEU A 166 -18.35 -5.54 -10.69
C LEU A 166 -19.32 -4.46 -11.10
N VAL A 167 -18.99 -3.19 -10.85
CA VAL A 167 -19.79 -2.04 -11.29
C VAL A 167 -19.93 -2.05 -12.82
N HIS A 168 -18.83 -2.30 -13.54
CA HIS A 168 -18.85 -2.39 -15.00
C HIS A 168 -19.68 -3.59 -15.51
N TYR A 169 -19.55 -4.76 -14.87
CA TYR A 169 -20.37 -5.94 -15.21
C TYR A 169 -21.86 -5.72 -14.96
N ALA A 170 -22.23 -5.14 -13.82
CA ALA A 170 -23.60 -4.82 -13.46
C ALA A 170 -24.23 -3.82 -14.46
N GLY A 171 -23.47 -2.79 -14.85
CA GLY A 171 -23.90 -1.81 -15.85
C GLY A 171 -24.26 -2.45 -17.20
N ARG A 172 -23.48 -3.44 -17.66
CA ARG A 172 -23.78 -4.17 -18.91
C ARG A 172 -25.05 -5.03 -18.82
N ARG A 173 -25.32 -5.69 -17.69
CA ARG A 173 -26.56 -6.47 -17.51
C ARG A 173 -27.81 -5.59 -17.59
N VAL A 174 -27.79 -4.41 -16.95
CA VAL A 174 -28.94 -3.51 -16.94
C VAL A 174 -29.25 -2.96 -18.34
N GLY A 175 -28.23 -2.75 -19.17
CA GLY A 175 -28.42 -2.35 -20.58
C GLY A 175 -29.06 -3.43 -21.45
N ASN A 176 -28.77 -4.71 -21.20
CA ASN A 176 -29.25 -5.82 -22.03
C ASN A 176 -30.67 -6.30 -21.68
N VAL A 177 -31.27 -5.80 -20.59
CA VAL A 177 -32.65 -6.13 -20.17
C VAL A 177 -33.66 -5.08 -20.68
N LYS A 178 -33.18 -3.93 -21.17
CA LYS A 178 -34.02 -2.81 -21.64
C LYS A 178 -34.09 -2.67 -23.17
N GLY A 179 -33.47 -3.58 -23.93
CA GLY A 179 -33.56 -3.67 -25.39
C GLY A 179 -34.21 -4.97 -25.82
#